data_AF-A0A7C7K3M9-F1
#
_entry.id   AF-A0A7C7K3M9-F1
#
_cell.length_a   1.000
_cell.length_b   1.000
_cell.length_c   1.000
_cell.angle_alpha   90.00
_cell.angle_beta   90.00
_cell.angle_gamma   90.00
#
_symmetry.space_group_name_H-M   'P 1'
#
loop_
_entity.id
_entity.type
_entity.pdbx_description
1 polymer ?
#
loop_
_entity_poly.entity_id
_entity_poly.type
_entity_poly.pdbx_seq_one_letter_code
_entity_poly.pdbx_strand_id
1 'polypeptide(L)'
;GTESSAREGAYVAEQIFPHITGLYDYEPQTKTDIIFTDLDDISNGAAYYYDNKIIIWASPLDFELRGSHRWLQNVITHEFAHIVSLQKAMKAGMKFPGAYFQWMDYEDEKRQDVLYGFPQKLVSYPLPGAVVPPWLAEGSAQYMFEGADWDHWDSHRDMILRDRALNDNLLSFTEMNTFGKKGIGNESTYNSGFALCSFIAENYGADALKQIMVELSNPLQFSIDKAIEKATGVSGYELYDNFKISIETEYKESTQSIKTNEVKGEVLIDKGTTNLHPKWSPDGKVIAYISNMENDYFGQTDLFLYDSEKQKSEKLDGGALFAPAWHPSGNYIYYTKKPTIPNKHGSRFFDIYVYDLDKKKEKRITKHQRAYNPVFISSDSSLAFLSSHDGSQNIYHYDLKTT
;
A
#
# COMPACT_ATOMS: atom_id res chain seq x y z
N GLY A 1 -0.68 15.67 -19.00
CA GLY A 1 0.46 16.13 -18.17
C GLY A 1 0.10 15.88 -16.72
N THR A 2 0.75 16.53 -15.76
CA THR A 2 0.37 16.47 -14.32
C THR A 2 0.00 17.86 -13.77
N GLU A 3 -0.35 18.80 -14.65
CA GLU A 3 -0.55 20.19 -14.26
C GLU A 3 -1.79 20.36 -13.38
N SER A 4 -2.89 19.68 -13.71
CA SER A 4 -4.11 19.73 -12.89
C SER A 4 -3.85 19.14 -11.51
N SER A 5 -3.23 17.95 -11.47
CA SER A 5 -2.85 17.28 -10.23
C SER A 5 -1.92 18.14 -9.37
N ALA A 6 -0.94 18.82 -9.99
CA ALA A 6 -0.02 19.69 -9.27
C ALA A 6 -0.68 20.94 -8.71
N ARG A 7 -1.64 21.55 -9.43
CA ARG A 7 -2.40 22.71 -8.94
C ARG A 7 -3.31 22.35 -7.77
N GLU A 8 -4.03 21.25 -7.87
CA GLU A 8 -4.86 20.75 -6.77
C GLU A 8 -3.98 20.34 -5.58
N GLY A 9 -2.88 19.62 -5.83
CA GLY A 9 -1.97 19.17 -4.80
C GLY A 9 -1.31 20.32 -4.04
N ALA A 10 -0.94 21.41 -4.74
CA ALA A 10 -0.45 22.62 -4.09
C ALA A 10 -1.51 23.24 -3.15
N TYR A 11 -2.77 23.31 -3.59
CA TYR A 11 -3.87 23.77 -2.73
C TYR A 11 -4.03 22.87 -1.49
N VAL A 12 -4.04 21.55 -1.67
CA VAL A 12 -4.12 20.58 -0.58
C VAL A 12 -2.97 20.79 0.42
N ALA A 13 -1.73 20.89 -0.06
CA ALA A 13 -0.54 21.07 0.78
C ALA A 13 -0.67 22.29 1.70
N GLU A 14 -1.12 23.42 1.17
CA GLU A 14 -1.34 24.65 1.96
C GLU A 14 -2.46 24.50 3.00
N GLN A 15 -3.51 23.72 2.70
CA GLN A 15 -4.60 23.46 3.65
C GLN A 15 -4.16 22.58 4.82
N ILE A 16 -3.38 21.53 4.55
CA ILE A 16 -3.01 20.54 5.57
C ILE A 16 -1.84 21.00 6.44
N PHE A 17 -1.01 21.91 5.94
CA PHE A 17 0.23 22.34 6.58
C PHE A 17 0.04 22.71 8.06
N PRO A 18 -0.84 23.67 8.43
CA PRO A 18 -0.97 24.09 9.83
C PRO A 18 -1.52 22.98 10.75
N HIS A 19 -2.28 22.03 10.21
CA HIS A 19 -2.85 20.93 11.00
C HIS A 19 -1.78 19.90 11.37
N ILE A 20 -0.98 19.48 10.39
CA ILE A 20 0.07 18.48 10.60
C ILE A 20 1.22 19.07 11.43
N THR A 21 1.69 20.29 11.11
CA THR A 21 2.77 20.91 11.89
C THR A 21 2.33 21.25 13.31
N GLY A 22 1.06 21.63 13.48
CA GLY A 22 0.44 21.89 14.77
C GLY A 22 0.35 20.64 15.65
N LEU A 23 -0.04 19.48 15.10
CA LEU A 23 -0.11 18.24 15.87
C LEU A 23 1.24 17.86 16.50
N TYR A 24 2.34 18.07 15.79
CA TYR A 24 3.69 17.68 16.24
C TYR A 24 4.51 18.82 16.87
N ASP A 25 3.96 20.03 16.95
CA ASP A 25 4.68 21.27 17.26
C ASP A 25 6.04 21.31 16.52
N TYR A 26 5.99 21.10 15.21
CA TYR A 26 7.18 20.97 14.37
C TYR A 26 6.94 21.44 12.95
N GLU A 27 7.79 22.36 12.49
CA GLU A 27 7.84 22.79 11.10
C GLU A 27 9.18 22.37 10.47
N PRO A 28 9.16 21.78 9.25
CA PRO A 28 10.39 21.50 8.51
C PRO A 28 11.25 22.75 8.32
N GLN A 29 12.57 22.63 8.51
CA GLN A 29 13.50 23.77 8.45
C GLN A 29 13.59 24.42 7.07
N THR A 30 13.25 23.68 6.01
CA THR A 30 13.19 24.16 4.64
C THR A 30 11.83 23.79 4.05
N LYS A 31 11.48 24.43 2.93
CA LYS A 31 10.29 24.05 2.18
C LYS A 31 10.35 22.58 1.76
N THR A 32 9.18 21.95 1.75
CA THR A 32 9.01 20.60 1.21
C THR A 32 8.70 20.68 -0.28
N ASP A 33 9.55 20.09 -1.10
CA ASP A 33 9.32 19.97 -2.54
C ASP A 33 8.35 18.82 -2.82
N ILE A 34 7.28 19.08 -3.57
CA ILE A 34 6.31 18.04 -3.99
C ILE A 34 6.40 17.85 -5.50
N ILE A 35 6.75 16.63 -5.91
CA ILE A 35 6.96 16.25 -7.31
C ILE A 35 5.82 15.35 -7.76
N PHE A 36 5.05 15.79 -8.77
CA PHE A 36 3.98 15.00 -9.38
C PHE A 36 4.48 14.27 -10.61
N THR A 37 4.44 12.94 -10.58
CA THR A 37 4.81 12.05 -11.69
C THR A 37 3.60 11.27 -12.21
N ASP A 38 3.63 10.95 -13.50
CA ASP A 38 2.61 10.14 -14.16
C ASP A 38 3.27 9.21 -15.20
N LEU A 39 4.47 8.73 -14.89
CA LEU A 39 5.26 7.89 -15.79
C LEU A 39 4.77 6.43 -15.83
N ASP A 40 4.01 6.02 -14.81
CA ASP A 40 3.50 4.66 -14.63
C ASP A 40 2.04 4.71 -14.17
N ASP A 41 1.25 3.70 -14.56
CA ASP A 41 -0.08 3.47 -14.00
C ASP A 41 0.06 2.75 -12.66
N ILE A 42 0.45 3.52 -11.64
CA ILE A 42 0.59 3.12 -10.23
C ILE A 42 0.15 4.32 -9.40
N SER A 43 -0.56 4.07 -8.31
CA SER A 43 -1.02 5.09 -7.36
C SER A 43 -0.21 4.93 -6.08
N ASN A 44 0.69 5.87 -5.82
CA ASN A 44 1.60 5.81 -4.68
C ASN A 44 2.09 7.20 -4.25
N GLY A 45 2.63 7.26 -3.03
CA GLY A 45 3.38 8.38 -2.49
C GLY A 45 4.75 7.93 -1.97
N ALA A 46 5.68 8.87 -1.84
CA ALA A 46 6.95 8.63 -1.18
C ALA A 46 7.49 9.89 -0.51
N ALA A 47 7.63 9.85 0.81
CA ALA A 47 8.26 10.88 1.62
C ALA A 47 9.75 10.60 1.85
N TYR A 48 10.60 11.50 1.34
CA TYR A 48 12.04 11.55 1.59
C TYR A 48 12.30 12.59 2.68
N TYR A 49 12.07 12.20 3.93
CA TYR A 49 12.12 13.08 5.10
C TYR A 49 13.53 13.61 5.45
N TYR A 50 14.62 13.11 4.84
CA TYR A 50 15.95 13.74 4.91
C TYR A 50 16.16 14.84 3.87
N ASP A 51 15.36 14.85 2.80
CA ASP A 51 15.49 15.79 1.68
C ASP A 51 14.41 16.86 1.69
N ASN A 52 13.41 16.79 2.59
CA ASN A 52 12.17 17.55 2.50
C ASN A 52 11.53 17.43 1.12
N LYS A 53 11.34 16.20 0.66
CA LYS A 53 10.82 15.92 -0.68
C LYS A 53 9.75 14.86 -0.64
N ILE A 54 8.65 15.11 -1.32
CA ILE A 54 7.55 14.16 -1.54
C ILE A 54 7.43 13.89 -3.05
N ILE A 55 7.28 12.64 -3.42
CA ILE A 55 6.96 12.23 -4.79
C ILE A 55 5.56 11.62 -4.79
N ILE A 56 4.67 12.15 -5.62
CA ILE A 56 3.30 11.68 -5.78
C ILE A 56 3.12 11.13 -7.19
N TRP A 57 2.68 9.88 -7.29
CA TRP A 57 2.17 9.33 -8.54
C TRP A 57 0.72 9.77 -8.70
N ALA A 58 0.46 10.58 -9.73
CA ALA A 58 -0.80 11.26 -9.95
C ALA A 58 -1.94 10.33 -10.38
N SER A 59 -1.67 9.05 -10.68
CA SER A 59 -2.74 8.09 -10.96
C SER A 59 -3.61 7.90 -9.71
N PRO A 60 -4.94 7.99 -9.81
CA PRO A 60 -5.85 7.86 -8.66
C PRO A 60 -5.76 6.46 -8.04
N LEU A 61 -5.92 6.36 -6.71
CA LEU A 61 -5.83 5.07 -5.99
C LEU A 61 -6.86 4.07 -6.49
N ASP A 62 -6.37 2.92 -6.94
CA ASP A 62 -7.16 1.75 -7.33
C ASP A 62 -6.47 0.51 -6.76
N PHE A 63 -6.78 0.19 -5.49
CA PHE A 63 -6.15 -0.89 -4.73
C PHE A 63 -7.20 -1.72 -4.00
N GLU A 64 -7.26 -3.02 -4.27
CA GLU A 64 -8.34 -3.93 -3.84
C GLU A 64 -8.50 -4.08 -2.33
N LEU A 65 -7.47 -3.75 -1.54
CA LEU A 65 -7.49 -3.85 -0.08
C LEU A 65 -7.74 -2.52 0.63
N ARG A 66 -8.04 -1.44 -0.11
CA ARG A 66 -8.35 -0.11 0.42
C ARG A 66 -9.59 0.47 -0.24
N GLY A 67 -10.34 1.27 0.50
CA GLY A 67 -11.51 1.98 0.00
C GLY A 67 -11.17 3.13 -0.96
N SER A 68 -12.20 3.69 -1.58
CA SER A 68 -12.09 4.89 -2.42
C SER A 68 -11.94 6.13 -1.55
N HIS A 69 -10.82 6.82 -1.72
CA HIS A 69 -10.51 8.06 -1.01
C HIS A 69 -10.25 9.19 -1.99
N ARG A 70 -10.33 10.43 -1.51
CA ARG A 70 -9.89 11.59 -2.30
C ARG A 70 -8.37 11.56 -2.41
N TRP A 71 -7.89 10.94 -3.48
CA TRP A 71 -6.50 10.48 -3.61
C TRP A 71 -5.46 11.55 -3.27
N LEU A 72 -5.54 12.74 -3.89
CA LEU A 72 -4.53 13.79 -3.67
C LEU A 72 -4.55 14.31 -2.22
N GLN A 73 -5.74 14.49 -1.64
CA GLN A 73 -5.90 14.88 -0.24
C GLN A 73 -5.32 13.81 0.69
N ASN A 74 -5.63 12.54 0.45
CA ASN A 74 -5.13 11.42 1.23
C ASN A 74 -3.59 11.35 1.14
N VAL A 75 -3.05 11.12 -0.06
CA VAL A 75 -1.63 10.84 -0.24
C VAL A 75 -0.74 12.01 0.18
N ILE A 76 -1.13 13.26 -0.13
CA ILE A 76 -0.31 14.41 0.26
C ILE A 76 -0.32 14.58 1.78
N THR A 77 -1.46 14.37 2.43
CA THR A 77 -1.53 14.44 3.91
C THR A 77 -0.73 13.32 4.56
N HIS A 78 -0.85 12.10 4.05
CA HIS A 78 -0.09 10.93 4.52
C HIS A 78 1.41 11.17 4.39
N GLU A 79 1.89 11.51 3.20
CA GLU A 79 3.32 11.72 2.96
C GLU A 79 3.87 12.93 3.73
N PHE A 80 3.09 14.00 3.88
CA PHE A 80 3.53 15.15 4.68
C PHE A 80 3.55 14.86 6.18
N ALA A 81 2.61 14.03 6.68
CA ALA A 81 2.64 13.52 8.04
C ALA A 81 3.94 12.74 8.31
N HIS A 82 4.41 11.91 7.36
CA HIS A 82 5.73 11.28 7.47
C HIS A 82 6.87 12.29 7.57
N ILE A 83 6.90 13.35 6.73
CA ILE A 83 7.94 14.37 6.79
C ILE A 83 8.03 14.96 8.20
N VAL A 84 6.90 15.41 8.74
CA VAL A 84 6.84 16.11 10.02
C VAL A 84 7.09 15.18 11.21
N SER A 85 6.41 14.04 11.26
CA SER A 85 6.47 13.13 12.41
C SER A 85 7.83 12.45 12.55
N LEU A 86 8.44 12.02 11.44
CA LEU A 86 9.74 11.35 11.44
C LEU A 86 10.87 12.34 11.75
N GLN A 87 10.81 13.58 11.24
CA GLN A 87 11.78 14.61 11.61
C GLN A 87 11.68 15.01 13.07
N LYS A 88 10.46 15.07 13.62
CA LYS A 88 10.26 15.29 15.05
C LYS A 88 10.92 14.21 15.91
N ALA A 89 10.93 12.96 15.43
CA ALA A 89 11.53 11.83 16.13
C ALA A 89 13.05 11.64 15.89
N MET A 90 13.70 12.49 15.09
CA MET A 90 15.13 12.38 14.83
C MET A 90 15.98 12.76 16.05
N LYS A 91 17.05 11.99 16.27
CA LYS A 91 18.00 12.18 17.37
C LYS A 91 19.04 13.28 17.11
N ALA A 92 19.41 13.47 15.85
CA ALA A 92 20.48 14.39 15.45
C ALA A 92 20.11 15.25 14.23
N GLY A 93 18.81 15.41 13.99
CA GLY A 93 18.26 16.13 12.84
C GLY A 93 18.65 15.52 11.49
N MET A 94 18.34 16.24 10.41
CA MET A 94 18.48 15.72 9.04
C MET A 94 19.93 15.64 8.54
N LYS A 95 20.89 16.28 9.23
CA LYS A 95 22.30 16.33 8.79
C LYS A 95 23.11 15.10 9.20
N PHE A 96 22.67 14.38 10.23
CA PHE A 96 23.40 13.25 10.81
C PHE A 96 22.47 12.04 10.90
N PRO A 97 22.34 11.24 9.82
CA PRO A 97 21.37 10.13 9.75
C PRO A 97 21.68 8.97 10.70
N GLY A 98 22.90 8.91 11.20
CA GLY A 98 23.35 7.94 12.18
C GLY A 98 24.86 8.05 12.41
N ALA A 99 25.35 7.24 13.33
CA ALA A 99 26.76 7.03 13.57
C ALA A 99 27.05 5.53 13.61
N TYR A 100 28.32 5.15 13.56
CA TYR A 100 28.74 3.76 13.79
C TYR A 100 29.80 3.77 14.87
N PHE A 101 29.60 2.94 15.89
CA PHE A 101 30.70 2.57 16.77
C PHE A 101 31.49 1.47 16.06
N GLN A 102 32.75 1.76 15.73
CA GLN A 102 33.63 0.81 15.07
C GLN A 102 34.82 0.49 15.96
N TRP A 103 35.06 -0.80 16.18
CA TRP A 103 36.24 -1.31 16.85
C TRP A 103 36.97 -2.28 15.93
N MET A 104 38.28 -2.09 15.80
CA MET A 104 39.15 -2.92 14.96
C MET A 104 40.23 -3.57 15.80
N ASP A 105 40.44 -4.85 15.56
CA ASP A 105 41.54 -5.64 16.12
C ASP A 105 42.60 -5.87 15.03
N TYR A 106 43.87 -5.75 15.39
CA TYR A 106 44.99 -5.89 14.46
C TYR A 106 45.87 -7.07 14.90
N GLU A 107 46.47 -7.76 13.94
CA GLU A 107 47.45 -8.81 14.23
C GLU A 107 48.67 -8.26 14.97
N ASP A 108 49.26 -9.09 15.83
CA ASP A 108 50.52 -8.76 16.51
C ASP A 108 51.71 -8.75 15.54
N GLU A 109 51.64 -9.57 14.49
CA GLU A 109 52.68 -9.68 13.46
C GLU A 109 52.64 -8.46 12.53
N LYS A 110 53.70 -7.65 12.57
CA LYS A 110 53.83 -6.44 11.76
C LYS A 110 55.27 -6.26 11.29
N ARG A 111 55.44 -5.66 10.11
CA ARG A 111 56.77 -5.21 9.67
C ARG A 111 57.26 -4.07 10.56
N GLN A 112 58.58 -3.96 10.73
CA GLN A 112 59.20 -2.97 11.62
C GLN A 112 58.92 -1.50 11.23
N ASP A 113 58.55 -1.24 9.99
CA ASP A 113 58.18 0.07 9.45
C ASP A 113 56.68 0.39 9.57
N VAL A 114 55.87 -0.51 10.15
CA VAL A 114 54.41 -0.34 10.25
C VAL A 114 53.97 -0.28 11.72
N LEU A 115 53.17 0.74 12.06
CA LEU A 115 52.74 1.00 13.43
C LEU A 115 51.80 -0.09 13.98
N TYR A 116 50.95 -0.66 13.13
CA TYR A 116 49.93 -1.67 13.44
C TYR A 116 50.07 -2.88 12.50
N GLY A 117 49.67 -4.09 12.93
CA GLY A 117 49.59 -5.26 12.05
C GLY A 117 48.40 -5.19 11.08
N PHE A 118 48.11 -6.26 10.37
CA PHE A 118 46.94 -6.31 9.49
C PHE A 118 45.64 -6.37 10.32
N PRO A 119 44.56 -5.67 9.92
CA PRO A 119 43.29 -5.76 10.63
C PRO A 119 42.68 -7.16 10.45
N GLN A 120 42.48 -7.87 11.55
CA GLN A 120 41.94 -9.24 11.56
C GLN A 120 40.48 -9.31 12.02
N LYS A 121 39.99 -8.30 12.76
CA LYS A 121 38.57 -8.23 13.17
C LYS A 121 38.05 -6.81 13.06
N LEU A 122 36.80 -6.69 12.64
CA LEU A 122 36.03 -5.46 12.64
C LEU A 122 34.69 -5.71 13.33
N VAL A 123 34.43 -4.99 14.41
CA VAL A 123 33.12 -4.88 15.03
C VAL A 123 32.55 -3.53 14.62
N SER A 124 31.35 -3.53 14.04
CA SER A 124 30.63 -2.31 13.65
C SER A 124 29.23 -2.36 14.24
N TYR A 125 28.90 -1.38 15.08
CA TYR A 125 27.59 -1.25 15.72
C TYR A 125 26.91 0.04 15.24
N PRO A 126 25.79 -0.03 14.51
CA PRO A 126 25.09 1.15 14.04
C PRO A 126 24.35 1.84 15.18
N LEU A 127 24.48 3.17 15.22
CA LEU A 127 23.71 4.08 16.07
C LEU A 127 22.73 4.85 15.17
N PRO A 128 21.48 4.37 15.03
CA PRO A 128 20.51 4.98 14.11
C PRO A 128 20.10 6.39 14.57
N GLY A 129 19.99 7.33 13.62
CA GLY A 129 19.52 8.70 13.87
C GLY A 129 18.01 8.83 14.00
N ALA A 130 17.24 7.80 13.61
CA ALA A 130 15.80 7.69 13.79
C ALA A 130 15.43 6.22 14.07
N VAL A 131 14.48 5.99 14.98
CA VAL A 131 14.10 4.65 15.47
C VAL A 131 12.57 4.47 15.55
N VAL A 132 11.85 5.11 14.65
CA VAL A 132 10.39 5.00 14.56
C VAL A 132 10.04 3.65 13.91
N PRO A 133 9.28 2.77 14.58
CA PRO A 133 8.89 1.50 13.99
C PRO A 133 7.90 1.69 12.84
N PRO A 134 7.90 0.79 11.83
CA PRO A 134 6.98 0.76 10.70
C PRO A 134 5.53 1.08 11.02
N TRP A 135 4.92 0.36 11.98
CA TRP A 135 3.51 0.55 12.32
C TRP A 135 3.19 1.96 12.85
N LEU A 136 4.13 2.60 13.56
CA LEU A 136 3.93 3.93 14.10
C LEU A 136 4.13 4.98 13.01
N ALA A 137 5.14 4.79 12.15
CA ALA A 137 5.37 5.67 11.01
C ALA A 137 4.15 5.69 10.08
N GLU A 138 3.64 4.54 9.67
CA GLU A 138 2.44 4.44 8.83
C GLU A 138 1.19 4.83 9.60
N GLY A 139 0.95 4.24 10.77
CA GLY A 139 -0.28 4.45 11.53
C GLY A 139 -0.52 5.91 11.90
N SER A 140 0.55 6.65 12.25
CA SER A 140 0.43 8.09 12.52
C SER A 140 0.22 8.92 11.26
N ALA A 141 0.78 8.49 10.12
CA ALA A 141 0.54 9.13 8.82
C ALA A 141 -0.89 8.90 8.31
N GLN A 142 -1.47 7.73 8.57
CA GLN A 142 -2.86 7.40 8.26
C GLN A 142 -3.84 8.09 9.20
N TYR A 143 -3.50 8.20 10.49
CA TYR A 143 -4.24 9.02 11.45
C TYR A 143 -4.27 10.50 11.04
N MET A 144 -3.21 10.99 10.41
CA MET A 144 -3.03 12.37 9.96
C MET A 144 -3.09 13.38 11.11
N PHE A 145 -4.28 13.88 11.42
CA PHE A 145 -4.56 14.81 12.50
C PHE A 145 -6.02 14.68 12.95
N GLU A 146 -6.32 15.20 14.14
CA GLU A 146 -7.67 15.14 14.70
C GLU A 146 -8.71 15.79 13.76
N GLY A 147 -9.72 15.02 13.35
CA GLY A 147 -10.77 15.47 12.43
C GLY A 147 -10.45 15.37 10.94
N ALA A 148 -9.28 14.83 10.56
CA ALA A 148 -9.00 14.47 9.18
C ALA A 148 -9.89 13.30 8.71
N ASP A 149 -10.37 13.34 7.47
CA ASP A 149 -11.25 12.32 6.87
C ASP A 149 -10.75 11.84 5.49
N TRP A 150 -9.46 12.04 5.21
CA TRP A 150 -8.89 11.72 3.90
C TRP A 150 -8.37 10.28 3.79
N ASP A 151 -7.91 9.67 4.90
CA ASP A 151 -7.60 8.24 5.01
C ASP A 151 -8.41 7.63 6.17
N HIS A 152 -9.72 7.46 5.96
CA HIS A 152 -10.61 7.00 7.01
C HIS A 152 -10.58 5.48 7.18
N TRP A 153 -11.14 5.02 8.30
CA TRP A 153 -11.32 3.60 8.57
C TRP A 153 -12.44 3.02 7.69
N ASP A 154 -12.07 2.48 6.52
CA ASP A 154 -13.01 1.92 5.55
C ASP A 154 -13.35 0.44 5.80
N SER A 155 -14.35 -0.08 5.07
CA SER A 155 -14.84 -1.45 5.22
C SER A 155 -13.84 -2.55 4.85
N HIS A 156 -12.85 -2.27 3.98
CA HIS A 156 -11.80 -3.22 3.62
C HIS A 156 -10.76 -3.32 4.74
N ARG A 157 -10.36 -2.17 5.32
CA ARG A 157 -9.47 -2.13 6.49
C ARG A 157 -10.11 -2.85 7.68
N ASP A 158 -11.39 -2.55 7.93
CA ASP A 158 -12.18 -3.22 8.96
C ASP A 158 -12.27 -4.72 8.73
N MET A 159 -12.55 -5.16 7.49
CA MET A 159 -12.57 -6.57 7.13
C MET A 159 -11.25 -7.26 7.46
N ILE A 160 -10.10 -6.66 7.09
CA ILE A 160 -8.77 -7.25 7.34
C ILE A 160 -8.50 -7.35 8.84
N LEU A 161 -8.72 -6.29 9.61
CA LEU A 161 -8.46 -6.30 11.04
C LEU A 161 -9.41 -7.26 11.78
N ARG A 162 -10.69 -7.26 11.42
CA ARG A 162 -11.73 -8.14 11.96
C ARG A 162 -11.43 -9.61 11.70
N ASP A 163 -11.07 -9.97 10.47
CA ASP A 163 -10.71 -11.35 10.14
C ASP A 163 -9.54 -11.85 11.00
N ARG A 164 -8.51 -11.01 11.17
CA ARG A 164 -7.36 -11.34 12.02
C ARG A 164 -7.72 -11.45 13.50
N ALA A 165 -8.57 -10.56 14.01
CA ALA A 165 -9.02 -10.58 15.41
C ALA A 165 -9.90 -11.80 15.72
N LEU A 166 -10.77 -12.19 14.79
CA LEU A 166 -11.69 -13.32 15.00
C LEU A 166 -11.04 -14.69 14.82
N ASN A 167 -9.89 -14.76 14.16
CA ASN A 167 -9.15 -15.99 13.87
C ASN A 167 -7.79 -16.07 14.60
N ASP A 168 -7.62 -15.35 15.71
CA ASP A 168 -6.40 -15.36 16.55
C ASP A 168 -5.10 -15.11 15.76
N ASN A 169 -5.17 -14.24 14.75
CA ASN A 169 -4.10 -13.96 13.79
C ASN A 169 -3.70 -12.48 13.74
N LEU A 170 -3.98 -11.72 14.81
CA LEU A 170 -3.49 -10.36 14.96
C LEU A 170 -1.96 -10.35 15.03
N LEU A 171 -1.34 -9.36 14.38
CA LEU A 171 0.09 -9.15 14.46
C LEU A 171 0.46 -8.71 15.87
N SER A 172 1.35 -9.44 16.54
CA SER A 172 1.88 -9.04 17.85
C SER A 172 2.61 -7.69 17.78
N PHE A 173 2.77 -7.03 18.93
CA PHE A 173 3.49 -5.76 19.03
C PHE A 173 4.90 -5.82 18.42
N THR A 174 5.59 -6.96 18.56
CA THR A 174 6.91 -7.17 17.95
C THR A 174 6.83 -7.35 16.44
N GLU A 175 5.86 -8.10 15.92
CA GLU A 175 5.70 -8.33 14.49
C GLU A 175 5.28 -7.07 13.73
N MET A 176 4.66 -6.10 14.41
CA MET A 176 4.34 -4.79 13.83
C MET A 176 5.58 -3.92 13.59
N ASN A 177 6.74 -4.24 14.19
CA ASN A 177 7.98 -3.48 14.03
C ASN A 177 8.74 -3.78 12.72
N THR A 178 8.23 -4.64 11.83
CA THR A 178 8.88 -4.96 10.55
C THR A 178 7.90 -5.00 9.38
N PHE A 179 8.39 -4.57 8.23
CA PHE A 179 7.83 -4.92 6.92
C PHE A 179 8.55 -6.17 6.39
N GLY A 180 7.89 -6.95 5.53
CA GLY A 180 8.51 -8.16 4.95
C GLY A 180 7.70 -9.44 5.13
N LYS A 181 6.41 -9.31 5.38
CA LYS A 181 5.48 -10.45 5.36
C LYS A 181 4.99 -10.67 3.93
N LYS A 182 4.82 -11.93 3.51
CA LYS A 182 4.28 -12.26 2.18
C LYS A 182 2.79 -11.90 2.09
N GLY A 183 2.31 -11.55 0.89
CA GLY A 183 0.89 -11.26 0.64
C GLY A 183 0.32 -10.11 1.48
N ILE A 184 -0.80 -10.35 2.16
CA ILE A 184 -1.57 -9.38 2.97
C ILE A 184 -0.84 -8.87 4.23
N GLY A 185 0.32 -9.45 4.58
CA GLY A 185 0.98 -9.15 5.83
C GLY A 185 1.55 -7.72 5.91
N ASN A 186 1.99 -7.14 4.79
CA ASN A 186 2.39 -5.74 4.77
C ASN A 186 1.18 -4.83 5.01
N GLU A 187 0.07 -5.02 4.27
CA GLU A 187 -1.17 -4.24 4.47
C GLU A 187 -1.71 -4.38 5.90
N SER A 188 -1.52 -5.54 6.53
CA SER A 188 -1.87 -5.75 7.93
C SER A 188 -1.04 -4.88 8.88
N THR A 189 0.24 -4.62 8.60
CA THR A 189 1.06 -3.70 9.42
C THR A 189 0.52 -2.27 9.32
N TYR A 190 0.08 -1.81 8.15
CA TYR A 190 -0.56 -0.49 7.98
C TYR A 190 -1.87 -0.42 8.78
N ASN A 191 -2.80 -1.35 8.53
CA ASN A 191 -4.12 -1.35 9.19
C ASN A 191 -4.03 -1.51 10.71
N SER A 192 -3.18 -2.41 11.22
CA SER A 192 -2.94 -2.53 12.66
C SER A 192 -2.25 -1.30 13.24
N GLY A 193 -1.33 -0.67 12.49
CA GLY A 193 -0.68 0.58 12.90
C GLY A 193 -1.66 1.73 13.01
N PHE A 194 -2.55 1.90 12.02
CA PHE A 194 -3.58 2.93 12.01
C PHE A 194 -4.60 2.73 13.14
N ALA A 195 -5.09 1.50 13.33
CA ALA A 195 -5.98 1.18 14.44
C ALA A 195 -5.33 1.46 15.80
N LEU A 196 -4.06 1.07 15.98
CA LEU A 196 -3.33 1.30 17.22
C LEU A 196 -3.06 2.80 17.47
N CYS A 197 -2.69 3.57 16.45
CA CYS A 197 -2.51 5.02 16.59
C CYS A 197 -3.83 5.73 16.91
N SER A 198 -4.93 5.31 16.29
CA SER A 198 -6.27 5.81 16.60
C SER A 198 -6.67 5.48 18.04
N PHE A 199 -6.45 4.24 18.49
CA PHE A 199 -6.66 3.83 19.87
C PHE A 199 -5.83 4.66 20.86
N ILE A 200 -4.56 4.94 20.54
CA ILE A 200 -3.70 5.80 21.37
C ILE A 200 -4.30 7.21 21.45
N ALA A 201 -4.68 7.79 20.30
CA ALA A 201 -5.23 9.13 20.25
C ALA A 201 -6.58 9.25 21.01
N GLU A 202 -7.44 8.23 20.92
CA GLU A 202 -8.74 8.21 21.59
C GLU A 202 -8.62 8.04 23.12
N ASN A 203 -7.69 7.21 23.59
CA ASN A 203 -7.58 6.88 25.01
C ASN A 203 -6.60 7.79 25.78
N TYR A 204 -5.60 8.36 25.10
CA TYR A 204 -4.54 9.17 25.72
C TYR A 204 -4.45 10.58 25.12
N GLY A 205 -5.30 10.92 24.15
CA GLY A 205 -5.30 12.18 23.42
C GLY A 205 -4.37 12.15 22.20
N ALA A 206 -4.72 12.90 21.15
CA ALA A 206 -3.91 13.01 19.93
C ALA A 206 -2.46 13.46 20.21
N ASP A 207 -2.27 14.26 21.28
CA ASP A 207 -0.95 14.71 21.75
C ASP A 207 -0.01 13.54 22.13
N ALA A 208 -0.55 12.39 22.54
CA ALA A 208 0.25 11.23 22.88
C ALA A 208 1.12 10.75 21.71
N LEU A 209 0.62 10.84 20.47
CA LEU A 209 1.41 10.51 19.27
C LEU A 209 2.62 11.45 19.12
N LYS A 210 2.44 12.75 19.41
CA LYS A 210 3.55 13.71 19.46
C LYS A 210 4.53 13.36 20.57
N GLN A 211 4.05 13.09 21.78
CA GLN A 211 4.92 12.77 22.92
C GLN A 211 5.76 11.50 22.67
N ILE A 212 5.18 10.49 22.02
CA ILE A 212 5.93 9.29 21.61
C ILE A 212 7.07 9.68 20.65
N MET A 213 6.80 10.51 19.63
CA MET A 213 7.85 10.98 18.71
C MET A 213 8.94 11.81 19.43
N VAL A 214 8.55 12.66 20.39
CA VAL A 214 9.49 13.43 21.24
C VAL A 214 10.38 12.50 22.06
N GLU A 215 9.81 11.47 22.69
CA GLU A 215 10.62 10.51 23.46
C GLU A 215 11.58 9.71 22.58
N LEU A 216 11.15 9.37 21.35
CA LEU A 216 12.01 8.72 20.36
C LEU A 216 13.14 9.64 19.85
N SER A 217 12.98 10.97 19.93
CA SER A 217 14.02 11.93 19.56
C SER A 217 15.18 11.98 20.59
N ASN A 218 15.02 11.38 21.77
CA ASN A 218 16.09 11.31 22.76
C ASN A 218 17.25 10.42 22.27
N PRO A 219 18.52 10.89 22.28
CA PRO A 219 19.67 10.11 21.83
C PRO A 219 19.89 8.76 22.54
N LEU A 220 19.34 8.59 23.74
CA LEU A 220 19.48 7.37 24.54
C LEU A 220 18.27 6.44 24.49
N GLN A 221 17.18 6.85 23.82
CA GLN A 221 15.96 6.06 23.70
C GLN A 221 15.98 5.20 22.44
N PHE A 222 16.02 3.88 22.57
CA PHE A 222 15.94 2.93 21.44
C PHE A 222 14.78 1.95 21.56
N SER A 223 13.94 2.10 22.59
CA SER A 223 12.80 1.23 22.86
C SER A 223 11.49 1.99 22.63
N ILE A 224 10.70 1.51 21.67
CA ILE A 224 9.33 2.01 21.45
C ILE A 224 8.45 1.79 22.68
N ASP A 225 8.61 0.64 23.37
CA ASP A 225 7.89 0.33 24.61
C ASP A 225 8.12 1.41 25.68
N LYS A 226 9.38 1.83 25.87
CA LYS A 226 9.73 2.87 26.84
C LYS A 226 9.34 4.27 26.39
N ALA A 227 9.30 4.54 25.09
CA ALA A 227 8.80 5.81 24.59
C ALA A 227 7.29 5.95 24.83
N ILE A 228 6.52 4.88 24.59
CA ILE A 228 5.10 4.82 24.93
C ILE A 228 4.89 4.99 26.43
N GLU A 229 5.62 4.24 27.27
CA GLU A 229 5.50 4.33 28.74
C GLU A 229 5.65 5.75 29.27
N LYS A 230 6.62 6.50 28.74
CA LYS A 230 6.81 7.89 29.15
C LYS A 230 5.75 8.85 28.62
N ALA A 231 5.19 8.57 27.44
CA ALA A 231 4.17 9.40 26.83
C ALA A 231 2.76 9.17 27.41
N THR A 232 2.43 7.92 27.76
CA THR A 232 1.07 7.51 28.16
C THR A 232 0.96 7.08 29.61
N GLY A 233 2.08 6.80 30.28
CA GLY A 233 2.14 6.26 31.64
C GLY A 233 2.00 4.74 31.75
N VAL A 234 1.79 4.02 30.63
CA VAL A 234 1.68 2.55 30.59
C VAL A 234 2.66 1.96 29.57
N SER A 235 3.21 0.78 29.85
CA SER A 235 4.14 0.14 28.92
C SER A 235 3.51 -0.09 27.53
N GLY A 236 4.32 -0.11 26.48
CA GLY A 236 3.85 -0.37 25.12
C GLY A 236 3.22 -1.75 24.98
N TYR A 237 3.73 -2.76 25.69
CA TYR A 237 3.11 -4.10 25.73
C TYR A 237 1.74 -4.08 26.41
N GLU A 238 1.60 -3.42 27.55
CA GLU A 238 0.31 -3.29 28.26
C GLU A 238 -0.70 -2.51 27.42
N LEU A 239 -0.28 -1.42 26.80
CA LEU A 239 -1.11 -0.63 25.88
C LEU A 239 -1.59 -1.49 24.71
N TYR A 240 -0.69 -2.26 24.10
CA TYR A 240 -1.03 -3.15 22.99
C TYR A 240 -1.99 -4.27 23.43
N ASP A 241 -1.79 -4.85 24.61
CA ASP A 241 -2.70 -5.87 25.14
C ASP A 241 -4.11 -5.29 25.39
N ASN A 242 -4.21 -4.07 25.91
CA ASN A 242 -5.48 -3.36 26.06
C ASN A 242 -6.16 -3.11 24.71
N PHE A 243 -5.39 -2.63 23.72
CA PHE A 243 -5.87 -2.47 22.34
C PHE A 243 -6.41 -3.79 21.78
N LYS A 244 -5.62 -4.87 21.89
CA LYS A 244 -5.98 -6.21 21.41
C LYS A 244 -7.29 -6.70 22.04
N ILE A 245 -7.42 -6.58 23.37
CA ILE A 245 -8.64 -6.97 24.09
C ILE A 245 -9.83 -6.15 23.60
N SER A 246 -9.66 -4.84 23.41
CA SER A 246 -10.71 -3.95 22.92
C SER A 246 -11.23 -4.41 21.56
N ILE A 247 -10.35 -4.56 20.57
CA ILE A 247 -10.74 -4.92 19.19
C ILE A 247 -11.33 -6.33 19.13
N GLU A 248 -10.77 -7.29 19.87
CA GLU A 248 -11.31 -8.65 19.88
C GLU A 248 -12.71 -8.69 20.50
N THR A 249 -12.94 -7.94 21.56
CA THR A 249 -14.25 -7.86 22.22
C THR A 249 -15.27 -7.24 21.30
N GLU A 250 -14.96 -6.08 20.72
CA GLU A 250 -15.82 -5.36 19.78
C GLU A 250 -16.19 -6.23 18.57
N TYR A 251 -15.22 -6.90 17.95
CA TYR A 251 -15.49 -7.77 16.81
C TYR A 251 -16.24 -9.05 17.18
N LYS A 252 -15.99 -9.63 18.36
CA LYS A 252 -16.75 -10.79 18.84
C LYS A 252 -18.23 -10.43 19.04
N GLU A 253 -18.51 -9.28 19.63
CA GLU A 253 -19.88 -8.80 19.87
C GLU A 253 -20.58 -8.42 18.57
N SER A 254 -19.96 -7.58 17.73
CA SER A 254 -20.56 -7.09 16.48
C SER A 254 -20.83 -8.20 15.44
N THR A 255 -20.07 -9.30 15.47
CA THR A 255 -20.26 -10.41 14.51
C THR A 255 -21.16 -11.54 14.99
N GLN A 256 -21.68 -11.50 16.22
CA GLN A 256 -22.47 -12.60 16.78
C GLN A 256 -23.76 -12.88 15.99
N SER A 257 -24.46 -11.84 15.56
CA SER A 257 -25.68 -11.95 14.74
C SER A 257 -25.37 -12.47 13.33
N ILE A 258 -24.22 -12.08 12.76
CA ILE A 258 -23.74 -12.51 11.45
C ILE A 258 -23.44 -14.01 11.47
N LYS A 259 -22.71 -14.49 12.48
CA LYS A 259 -22.36 -15.92 12.63
C LYS A 259 -23.58 -16.82 12.80
N THR A 260 -24.64 -16.31 13.42
CA THR A 260 -25.88 -17.09 13.63
C THR A 260 -26.69 -17.25 12.34
N ASN A 261 -26.54 -16.34 11.39
CA ASN A 261 -27.26 -16.33 10.11
C ASN A 261 -26.31 -16.55 8.93
N GLU A 262 -25.17 -17.20 9.16
CA GLU A 262 -24.12 -17.37 8.16
C GLU A 262 -24.59 -18.29 7.03
N VAL A 263 -24.53 -17.80 5.79
CA VAL A 263 -24.78 -18.59 4.57
C VAL A 263 -23.47 -18.72 3.82
N LYS A 264 -22.93 -19.94 3.73
CA LYS A 264 -21.68 -20.23 3.02
C LYS A 264 -21.96 -20.72 1.60
N GLY A 265 -21.26 -20.13 0.64
CA GLY A 265 -21.14 -20.68 -0.70
C GLY A 265 -20.16 -21.85 -0.75
N GLU A 266 -20.12 -22.54 -1.89
CA GLU A 266 -19.08 -23.52 -2.21
C GLU A 266 -17.83 -22.80 -2.73
N VAL A 267 -16.65 -23.22 -2.26
CA VAL A 267 -15.37 -22.72 -2.76
C VAL A 267 -15.03 -23.47 -4.05
N LEU A 268 -15.10 -22.78 -5.19
CA LEU A 268 -14.73 -23.34 -6.49
C LEU A 268 -13.22 -23.32 -6.74
N ILE A 269 -12.54 -22.30 -6.24
CA ILE A 269 -11.10 -22.04 -6.43
C ILE A 269 -10.54 -21.61 -5.08
N ASP A 270 -9.73 -22.47 -4.47
CA ASP A 270 -9.10 -22.26 -3.16
C ASP A 270 -7.61 -21.86 -3.27
N LYS A 271 -7.05 -21.94 -4.50
CA LYS A 271 -5.66 -21.62 -4.76
C LYS A 271 -5.44 -20.13 -4.90
N GLY A 272 -4.40 -19.65 -4.21
CA GLY A 272 -3.92 -18.28 -4.25
C GLY A 272 -4.59 -17.33 -3.27
N THR A 273 -3.94 -16.19 -3.07
CA THR A 273 -4.41 -15.15 -2.14
C THR A 273 -5.31 -14.13 -2.84
N THR A 274 -5.43 -14.20 -4.16
CA THR A 274 -6.30 -13.34 -4.98
C THR A 274 -7.04 -14.18 -6.01
N ASN A 275 -8.37 -14.13 -5.96
CA ASN A 275 -9.26 -14.69 -6.98
C ASN A 275 -10.33 -13.64 -7.25
N LEU A 276 -10.02 -12.74 -8.17
CA LEU A 276 -10.74 -11.48 -8.38
C LEU A 276 -11.52 -11.48 -9.70
N HIS A 277 -12.54 -10.63 -9.73
CA HIS A 277 -13.30 -10.28 -10.93
C HIS A 277 -13.86 -11.46 -11.76
N PRO A 278 -14.57 -12.44 -11.15
CA PRO A 278 -15.12 -13.57 -11.90
C PRO A 278 -16.19 -13.12 -12.90
N LYS A 279 -16.12 -13.63 -14.14
CA LYS A 279 -17.07 -13.37 -15.23
C LYS A 279 -17.43 -14.66 -15.96
N TRP A 280 -18.70 -15.03 -15.91
CA TRP A 280 -19.23 -16.15 -16.68
C TRP A 280 -19.12 -15.91 -18.19
N SER A 281 -18.78 -16.97 -18.91
CA SER A 281 -18.93 -17.05 -20.35
C SER A 281 -20.42 -16.96 -20.74
N PRO A 282 -20.75 -16.55 -21.97
CA PRO A 282 -22.14 -16.41 -22.41
C PRO A 282 -22.97 -17.70 -22.33
N ASP A 283 -22.32 -18.87 -22.42
CA ASP A 283 -22.95 -20.19 -22.31
C ASP A 283 -23.06 -20.70 -20.86
N GLY A 284 -22.50 -19.97 -19.88
CA GLY A 284 -22.55 -20.30 -18.46
C GLY A 284 -21.67 -21.49 -18.04
N LYS A 285 -20.71 -21.92 -18.87
CA LYS A 285 -19.87 -23.11 -18.60
C LYS A 285 -18.47 -22.78 -18.07
N VAL A 286 -18.00 -21.57 -18.32
CA VAL A 286 -16.63 -21.17 -18.01
C VAL A 286 -16.64 -19.86 -17.24
N ILE A 287 -15.77 -19.70 -16.25
CA ILE A 287 -15.55 -18.44 -15.54
C ILE A 287 -14.18 -17.91 -15.94
N ALA A 288 -14.13 -16.71 -16.52
CA ALA A 288 -12.89 -15.94 -16.62
C ALA A 288 -12.66 -15.20 -15.31
N TYR A 289 -11.46 -15.28 -14.76
CA TYR A 289 -11.11 -14.61 -13.50
C TYR A 289 -9.63 -14.24 -13.46
N ILE A 290 -9.29 -13.31 -12.57
CA ILE A 290 -7.93 -12.85 -12.35
C ILE A 290 -7.39 -13.51 -11.08
N SER A 291 -6.21 -14.11 -11.16
CA SER A 291 -5.61 -14.77 -10.01
C SER A 291 -4.10 -14.70 -10.01
N ASN A 292 -3.52 -14.63 -8.83
CA ASN A 292 -2.09 -14.84 -8.62
C ASN A 292 -1.73 -16.31 -8.45
N MET A 293 -2.71 -17.21 -8.25
CA MET A 293 -2.50 -18.60 -7.88
C MET A 293 -1.45 -18.68 -6.76
N GLU A 294 -0.43 -19.54 -6.87
CA GLU A 294 0.58 -19.73 -5.83
C GLU A 294 1.67 -18.62 -5.79
N ASN A 295 1.51 -17.52 -6.54
CA ASN A 295 2.45 -16.39 -6.50
C ASN A 295 2.19 -15.48 -5.29
N ASP A 296 3.26 -15.01 -4.65
CA ASP A 296 3.19 -14.27 -3.36
C ASP A 296 2.68 -12.82 -3.48
N TYR A 297 2.63 -12.23 -4.68
CA TYR A 297 2.40 -10.80 -4.87
C TYR A 297 1.00 -10.48 -5.40
N PHE A 298 0.25 -9.67 -4.65
CA PHE A 298 -1.15 -9.33 -4.92
C PHE A 298 -1.38 -8.66 -6.29
N GLY A 299 -0.41 -7.87 -6.77
CA GLY A 299 -0.47 -7.20 -8.08
C GLY A 299 0.09 -8.02 -9.26
N GLN A 300 0.61 -9.23 -9.03
CA GLN A 300 1.14 -10.10 -10.10
C GLN A 300 0.12 -11.18 -10.42
N THR A 301 -0.91 -10.79 -11.16
CA THR A 301 -2.02 -11.66 -11.53
C THR A 301 -1.98 -12.02 -13.01
N ASP A 302 -2.63 -13.14 -13.32
CA ASP A 302 -2.83 -13.65 -14.67
C ASP A 302 -4.32 -13.88 -14.92
N LEU A 303 -4.69 -14.02 -16.19
CA LEU A 303 -6.05 -14.37 -16.60
C LEU A 303 -6.20 -15.89 -16.65
N PHE A 304 -7.20 -16.41 -15.94
CA PHE A 304 -7.52 -17.83 -15.89
C PHE A 304 -8.95 -18.09 -16.37
N LEU A 305 -9.16 -19.30 -16.89
CA LEU A 305 -10.46 -19.87 -17.20
C LEU A 305 -10.73 -21.05 -16.29
N TYR A 306 -11.83 -21.02 -15.55
CA TYR A 306 -12.32 -22.15 -14.77
C TYR A 306 -13.48 -22.82 -15.51
N ASP A 307 -13.29 -24.07 -15.92
CA ASP A 307 -14.32 -24.91 -16.53
C ASP A 307 -15.14 -25.58 -15.41
N SER A 308 -16.44 -25.25 -15.33
CA SER A 308 -17.31 -25.74 -14.26
C SER A 308 -17.67 -27.22 -14.39
N GLU A 309 -17.67 -27.78 -15.61
CA GLU A 309 -17.94 -29.19 -15.84
C GLU A 309 -16.74 -30.06 -15.46
N LYS A 310 -15.53 -29.58 -15.76
CA LYS A 310 -14.27 -30.27 -15.44
C LYS A 310 -13.71 -29.93 -14.05
N GLN A 311 -14.26 -28.92 -13.39
CA GLN A 311 -13.78 -28.35 -12.13
C GLN A 311 -12.29 -28.03 -12.16
N LYS A 312 -11.83 -27.38 -13.25
CA LYS A 312 -10.41 -27.13 -13.46
C LYS A 312 -10.15 -25.74 -14.02
N SER A 313 -9.14 -25.07 -13.46
CA SER A 313 -8.59 -23.82 -13.97
C SER A 313 -7.44 -24.05 -14.97
N GLU A 314 -7.41 -23.25 -16.02
CA GLU A 314 -6.29 -23.11 -16.94
C GLU A 314 -5.85 -21.65 -17.09
N LYS A 315 -4.55 -21.41 -17.18
CA LYS A 315 -4.01 -20.08 -17.46
C LYS A 315 -4.24 -19.75 -18.92
N LEU A 316 -4.88 -18.62 -19.18
CA LEU A 316 -5.12 -18.12 -20.53
C LEU A 316 -4.00 -17.19 -21.01
N ASP A 317 -3.65 -16.19 -20.20
CA ASP A 317 -2.59 -15.23 -20.51
C ASP A 317 -2.01 -14.60 -19.24
N GLY A 318 -0.76 -14.12 -19.33
CA GLY A 318 -0.04 -13.57 -18.19
C GLY A 318 -0.11 -12.05 -18.04
N GLY A 319 -0.05 -11.56 -16.80
CA GLY A 319 0.04 -10.12 -16.48
C GLY A 319 -1.27 -9.35 -16.71
N ALA A 320 -2.40 -10.05 -16.66
CA ALA A 320 -3.72 -9.46 -16.74
C ALA A 320 -4.16 -8.96 -15.36
N LEU A 321 -4.74 -7.77 -15.32
CA LEU A 321 -5.29 -7.13 -14.13
C LEU A 321 -6.69 -6.61 -14.45
N PHE A 322 -7.53 -6.38 -13.43
CA PHE A 322 -8.91 -5.89 -13.55
C PHE A 322 -9.91 -6.84 -14.23
N ALA A 323 -11.19 -6.46 -14.21
CA ALA A 323 -12.25 -7.32 -14.72
C ALA A 323 -12.14 -7.58 -16.24
N PRO A 324 -12.16 -8.84 -16.70
CA PRO A 324 -12.26 -9.16 -18.11
C PRO A 324 -13.69 -8.97 -18.63
N ALA A 325 -13.87 -9.01 -19.94
CA ALA A 325 -15.17 -9.03 -20.59
C ALA A 325 -15.25 -10.08 -21.69
N TRP A 326 -16.34 -10.83 -21.69
CA TRP A 326 -16.63 -11.79 -22.75
C TRP A 326 -17.30 -11.12 -23.93
N HIS A 327 -16.90 -11.52 -25.14
CA HIS A 327 -17.71 -11.31 -26.32
C HIS A 327 -18.90 -12.29 -26.31
N PRO A 328 -20.12 -11.90 -26.75
CA PRO A 328 -21.31 -12.75 -26.75
C PRO A 328 -21.18 -14.06 -27.52
N SER A 329 -20.25 -14.13 -28.48
CA SER A 329 -19.97 -15.38 -29.20
C SER A 329 -19.25 -16.43 -28.35
N GLY A 330 -18.70 -16.05 -27.18
CA GLY A 330 -17.90 -16.93 -26.34
C GLY A 330 -16.47 -17.21 -26.83
N ASN A 331 -16.07 -16.72 -28.01
CA ASN A 331 -14.72 -16.97 -28.55
C ASN A 331 -13.67 -15.89 -28.19
N TYR A 332 -14.10 -14.72 -27.72
CA TYR A 332 -13.20 -13.61 -27.45
C TYR A 332 -13.33 -13.12 -26.02
N ILE A 333 -12.19 -12.78 -25.43
CA ILE A 333 -12.11 -12.17 -24.10
C ILE A 333 -11.31 -10.88 -24.21
N TYR A 334 -11.89 -9.78 -23.75
CA TYR A 334 -11.21 -8.49 -23.61
C TYR A 334 -10.70 -8.34 -22.18
N TYR A 335 -9.46 -7.90 -22.03
CA TYR A 335 -8.82 -7.79 -20.72
C TYR A 335 -7.76 -6.69 -20.72
N THR A 336 -7.39 -6.25 -19.53
CA THR A 336 -6.43 -5.17 -19.33
C THR A 336 -5.05 -5.73 -18.97
N LYS A 337 -4.01 -5.26 -19.67
CA LYS A 337 -2.63 -5.71 -19.47
C LYS A 337 -1.63 -4.61 -19.82
N LYS A 338 -0.48 -4.58 -19.14
CA LYS A 338 0.66 -3.74 -19.51
C LYS A 338 1.45 -4.41 -20.65
N PRO A 339 1.92 -3.65 -21.66
CA PRO A 339 2.72 -4.22 -22.73
C PRO A 339 4.06 -4.74 -22.22
N THR A 340 4.55 -5.84 -22.79
CA THR A 340 5.86 -6.42 -22.47
C THR A 340 7.01 -5.46 -22.80
N ILE A 341 6.89 -4.74 -23.92
CA ILE A 341 7.89 -3.79 -24.39
C ILE A 341 7.45 -2.37 -23.99
N PRO A 342 8.31 -1.60 -23.28
CA PRO A 342 7.99 -0.22 -22.94
C PRO A 342 7.92 0.68 -24.17
N ASN A 343 7.32 1.86 -24.01
CA ASN A 343 7.36 2.89 -25.05
C ASN A 343 8.77 3.52 -25.17
N LYS A 344 8.94 4.47 -26.10
CA LYS A 344 10.22 5.18 -26.33
C LYS A 344 10.77 5.94 -25.11
N HIS A 345 9.95 6.16 -24.07
CA HIS A 345 10.31 6.84 -22.83
C HIS A 345 10.50 5.87 -21.65
N GLY A 346 10.39 4.56 -21.87
CA GLY A 346 10.51 3.55 -20.81
C GLY A 346 9.20 3.19 -20.10
N SER A 347 8.11 3.94 -20.33
CA SER A 347 6.83 3.74 -19.64
C SER A 347 6.02 2.55 -20.17
N ARG A 348 5.22 1.94 -19.29
CA ARG A 348 4.25 0.89 -19.59
C ARG A 348 2.89 1.26 -19.03
N PHE A 349 1.97 1.56 -19.94
CA PHE A 349 0.58 1.86 -19.59
C PHE A 349 -0.31 0.66 -19.84
N PHE A 350 -1.34 0.51 -19.01
CA PHE A 350 -2.38 -0.47 -19.23
C PHE A 350 -3.12 -0.17 -20.53
N ASP A 351 -3.42 -1.23 -21.26
CA ASP A 351 -4.20 -1.17 -22.48
C ASP A 351 -5.13 -2.39 -22.56
N ILE A 352 -6.15 -2.28 -23.41
CA ILE A 352 -7.07 -3.37 -23.69
C ILE A 352 -6.47 -4.30 -24.73
N TYR A 353 -6.51 -5.58 -24.42
CA TYR A 353 -6.16 -6.69 -25.27
C TYR A 353 -7.41 -7.53 -25.53
N VAL A 354 -7.43 -8.22 -26.67
CA VAL A 354 -8.37 -9.29 -26.97
C VAL A 354 -7.63 -10.60 -27.14
N TYR A 355 -8.13 -11.65 -26.51
CA TYR A 355 -7.69 -13.01 -26.72
C TYR A 355 -8.72 -13.74 -27.60
N ASP A 356 -8.26 -14.36 -28.68
CA ASP A 356 -9.03 -15.26 -29.54
C ASP A 356 -8.80 -16.71 -29.09
N LEU A 357 -9.82 -17.36 -28.53
CA LEU A 357 -9.71 -18.69 -27.94
C LEU A 357 -9.43 -19.76 -29.00
N ASP A 358 -10.11 -19.70 -30.14
CA ASP A 358 -9.90 -20.62 -31.26
C ASP A 358 -8.47 -20.54 -31.80
N LYS A 359 -7.95 -19.32 -32.00
CA LYS A 359 -6.59 -19.11 -32.54
C LYS A 359 -5.49 -19.16 -31.50
N LYS A 360 -5.84 -19.17 -30.21
CA LYS A 360 -4.92 -19.06 -29.07
C LYS A 360 -3.97 -17.87 -29.22
N LYS A 361 -4.53 -16.71 -29.57
CA LYS A 361 -3.73 -15.53 -29.93
C LYS A 361 -4.29 -14.26 -29.31
N GLU A 362 -3.41 -13.51 -28.66
CA GLU A 362 -3.70 -12.15 -28.19
C GLU A 362 -3.48 -11.09 -29.28
N LYS A 363 -4.25 -10.00 -29.21
CA LYS A 363 -4.05 -8.77 -29.98
C LYS A 363 -4.29 -7.57 -29.07
N ARG A 364 -3.34 -6.65 -29.02
CA ARG A 364 -3.50 -5.34 -28.37
C ARG A 364 -4.42 -4.45 -29.20
N ILE A 365 -5.47 -3.90 -28.58
CA ILE A 365 -6.47 -3.05 -29.24
C ILE A 365 -6.14 -1.58 -29.00
N THR A 366 -5.92 -1.17 -27.74
CA THR A 366 -5.57 0.22 -27.41
C THR A 366 -4.06 0.39 -27.25
N LYS A 367 -3.56 1.63 -27.43
CA LYS A 367 -2.14 1.94 -27.25
C LYS A 367 -1.96 3.21 -26.44
N HIS A 368 -1.31 3.08 -25.28
CA HIS A 368 -1.01 4.19 -24.38
C HIS A 368 -2.28 4.91 -23.90
N GLN A 369 -3.39 4.18 -23.81
CA GLN A 369 -4.68 4.74 -23.40
C GLN A 369 -4.89 4.67 -21.89
N ARG A 370 -4.06 3.94 -21.14
CA ARG A 370 -4.24 3.71 -19.71
C ARG A 370 -5.65 3.19 -19.47
N ALA A 371 -5.98 2.11 -20.17
CA ALA A 371 -7.34 1.61 -20.31
C ALA A 371 -7.58 0.42 -19.37
N TYR A 372 -8.70 0.43 -18.66
CA TYR A 372 -9.05 -0.52 -17.60
C TYR A 372 -10.50 -0.99 -17.72
N ASN A 373 -10.82 -2.15 -17.13
CA ASN A 373 -12.19 -2.65 -16.95
C ASN A 373 -13.05 -2.58 -18.23
N PRO A 374 -12.64 -3.22 -19.34
CA PRO A 374 -13.43 -3.21 -20.57
C PRO A 374 -14.80 -3.86 -20.35
N VAL A 375 -15.79 -3.39 -21.10
CA VAL A 375 -17.13 -3.97 -21.21
C VAL A 375 -17.52 -4.00 -22.67
N PHE A 376 -17.96 -5.15 -23.16
CA PHE A 376 -18.43 -5.30 -24.53
C PHE A 376 -19.87 -4.85 -24.71
N ILE A 377 -20.13 -4.10 -25.78
CA ILE A 377 -21.45 -3.59 -26.15
C ILE A 377 -21.92 -4.29 -27.43
N SER A 378 -22.90 -5.18 -27.29
CA SER A 378 -23.39 -6.01 -28.39
C SER A 378 -24.15 -5.25 -29.47
N SER A 379 -24.83 -4.15 -29.12
CA SER A 379 -25.70 -3.42 -30.03
C SER A 379 -24.97 -2.81 -31.21
N ASP A 380 -23.73 -2.35 -31.01
CA ASP A 380 -22.94 -1.67 -32.01
C ASP A 380 -21.56 -2.30 -32.25
N SER A 381 -21.20 -3.36 -31.52
CA SER A 381 -19.90 -4.02 -31.56
C SER A 381 -18.77 -3.09 -31.13
N SER A 382 -18.91 -2.52 -29.93
CA SER A 382 -17.92 -1.62 -29.33
C SER A 382 -17.49 -2.07 -27.94
N LEU A 383 -16.52 -1.35 -27.39
CA LEU A 383 -16.09 -1.46 -25.99
C LEU A 383 -16.34 -0.13 -25.28
N ALA A 384 -16.86 -0.19 -24.06
CA ALA A 384 -16.68 0.86 -23.07
C ALA A 384 -15.57 0.46 -22.09
N PHE A 385 -14.76 1.40 -21.63
CA PHE A 385 -13.69 1.14 -20.66
C PHE A 385 -13.35 2.41 -19.88
N LEU A 386 -12.69 2.26 -18.74
CA LEU A 386 -12.17 3.39 -17.98
C LEU A 386 -10.80 3.78 -18.52
N SER A 387 -10.49 5.08 -18.58
CA SER A 387 -9.13 5.54 -18.81
C SER A 387 -8.76 6.72 -17.94
N SER A 388 -7.50 6.71 -17.48
CA SER A 388 -6.95 7.71 -16.56
C SER A 388 -6.10 8.75 -17.27
N HIS A 389 -6.29 10.03 -16.97
CA HIS A 389 -5.41 11.11 -17.39
C HIS A 389 -5.36 12.23 -16.34
N ASP A 390 -4.16 12.65 -15.93
CA ASP A 390 -3.92 13.76 -15.00
C ASP A 390 -4.82 13.71 -13.75
N GLY A 391 -4.79 12.58 -13.04
CA GLY A 391 -5.57 12.37 -11.81
C GLY A 391 -7.06 12.07 -12.01
N SER A 392 -7.59 12.21 -13.22
CA SER A 392 -8.99 11.91 -13.53
C SER A 392 -9.16 10.52 -14.15
N GLN A 393 -10.31 9.88 -13.91
CA GLN A 393 -10.76 8.67 -14.61
C GLN A 393 -12.07 8.98 -15.35
N ASN A 394 -12.14 8.63 -16.62
CA ASN A 394 -13.31 8.85 -17.46
C ASN A 394 -13.72 7.58 -18.20
N ILE A 395 -14.96 7.54 -18.67
CA ILE A 395 -15.47 6.46 -19.50
C ILE A 395 -15.16 6.78 -20.97
N TYR A 396 -14.51 5.84 -21.65
CA TYR A 396 -14.16 5.91 -23.06
C TYR A 396 -14.91 4.84 -23.85
N HIS A 397 -15.11 5.11 -25.14
CA HIS A 397 -15.74 4.21 -26.11
C HIS A 397 -14.75 3.89 -27.24
N TYR A 398 -14.75 2.65 -27.71
CA TYR A 398 -13.94 2.18 -28.84
C TYR A 398 -14.77 1.31 -29.79
N ASP A 399 -14.90 1.73 -31.04
CA ASP A 399 -15.59 0.97 -32.08
C ASP A 399 -14.66 -0.11 -32.69
N LEU A 400 -15.01 -1.39 -32.52
CA LEU A 400 -14.21 -2.51 -33.00
C LEU A 400 -14.24 -2.66 -34.52
N LYS A 401 -15.23 -2.08 -35.22
CA LYS A 401 -15.37 -2.15 -36.68
C LYS A 401 -14.39 -1.25 -37.43
N THR A 402 -13.77 -0.29 -36.73
CA THR A 402 -12.87 0.71 -37.34
C THR A 402 -11.42 0.23 -37.51
N THR A 403 -11.12 -1.05 -37.28
CA THR A 403 -9.75 -1.59 -37.21
C THR A 403 -9.41 -2.66 -38.23
#